data_AF-A0A7Y1V7E1-F1
#
_entry.id   AF-A0A7Y1V7E1-F1
#
_cell.length_a   1.000
_cell.length_b   1.000
_cell.length_c   1.000
_cell.angle_alpha   90.00
_cell.angle_beta   90.00
_cell.angle_gamma   90.00
#
_symmetry.space_group_name_H-M   'P 1'
#
loop_
_entity.id
_entity.type
_entity.pdbx_description
1 polymer ?
#
loop_
_entity_poly.entity_id
_entity_poly.type
_entity_poly.pdbx_seq_one_letter_code
_entity_poly.pdbx_strand_id
1 'polypeptide(L)'
;MKTICNVLIVIQLSTSLGFSAGLPSLDSAQFLLFDVVFTYTKQDAENSSPSKSHFYVTKDLLHEAVPEDWTHPIDYRNGHVHIRIEVIEKPAGDVSTTWTVCYIPNKRQGNGYGCTGTALYETEGVYERDVSMHDFWENESILWSEGIKQMDLVIKDDSAGKGHAHKRQDAERFFPTRVRITLVQVAAGQAYDANIIPKIPLHSIN
;
A
#
# COMPACT_ATOMS: atom_id res chain seq x y z
N MET A 1 -18.72 -86.98 15.90
CA MET A 1 -19.05 -85.72 15.18
C MET A 1 -17.82 -84.84 15.22
N LYS A 2 -17.27 -84.48 14.06
CA LYS A 2 -16.05 -83.66 13.91
C LYS A 2 -16.44 -82.18 13.99
N THR A 3 -15.80 -81.42 14.87
CA THR A 3 -15.87 -79.95 14.88
C THR A 3 -14.50 -79.42 14.46
N ILE A 4 -14.46 -78.76 13.31
CA ILE A 4 -13.29 -78.07 12.78
C ILE A 4 -13.34 -76.64 13.34
N CYS A 5 -12.27 -76.22 14.01
CA CYS A 5 -12.11 -74.86 14.53
C CYS A 5 -11.31 -74.05 13.50
N ASN A 6 -11.94 -73.06 12.88
CA ASN A 6 -11.27 -72.12 11.98
C ASN A 6 -10.57 -71.03 12.80
N VAL A 7 -9.26 -70.91 12.62
CA VAL A 7 -8.45 -69.79 13.11
C VAL A 7 -8.52 -68.68 12.06
N LEU A 8 -9.09 -67.54 12.44
CA LEU A 8 -9.12 -66.33 11.60
C LEU A 8 -7.89 -65.48 11.93
N ILE A 9 -6.95 -65.37 10.99
CA ILE A 9 -5.81 -64.46 11.08
C ILE A 9 -6.27 -63.10 10.56
N VAL A 10 -6.35 -62.11 11.45
CA VAL A 10 -6.61 -60.71 11.09
C VAL A 10 -5.27 -60.01 10.89
N ILE A 11 -4.93 -59.71 9.64
CA ILE A 11 -3.78 -58.86 9.28
C ILE A 11 -4.22 -57.40 9.44
N GLN A 12 -3.72 -56.71 10.47
CA GLN A 12 -3.89 -55.26 10.58
C GLN A 12 -2.91 -54.56 9.62
N LEU A 13 -3.45 -53.90 8.58
CA LEU A 13 -2.72 -52.89 7.83
C LEU A 13 -2.68 -51.60 8.66
N SER A 14 -1.51 -51.25 9.18
CA SER A 14 -1.23 -49.94 9.76
C SER A 14 -1.13 -48.90 8.65
N THR A 15 -2.18 -48.12 8.44
CA THR A 15 -2.16 -46.90 7.61
C THR A 15 -1.37 -45.83 8.35
N SER A 16 -0.14 -45.58 7.89
CA SER A 16 0.65 -44.41 8.28
C SER A 16 -0.06 -43.14 7.81
N LEU A 17 -0.62 -42.37 8.75
CA LEU A 17 -1.03 -40.99 8.50
C LEU A 17 0.23 -40.18 8.13
N GLY A 18 0.39 -39.88 6.85
CA GLY A 18 1.34 -38.88 6.40
C GLY A 18 0.87 -37.51 6.90
N PHE A 19 1.61 -36.94 7.85
CA PHE A 19 1.53 -35.52 8.16
C PHE A 19 2.03 -34.77 6.92
N SER A 20 1.12 -34.28 6.07
CA SER A 20 1.45 -33.21 5.13
C SER A 20 1.72 -31.97 5.97
N ALA A 21 2.98 -31.74 6.31
CA ALA A 21 3.42 -30.41 6.67
C ALA A 21 3.12 -29.51 5.47
N GLY A 22 2.08 -28.68 5.58
CA GLY A 22 1.87 -27.58 4.65
C GLY A 22 3.14 -26.76 4.65
N LEU A 23 3.85 -26.74 3.53
CA LEU A 23 4.87 -25.73 3.31
C LEU A 23 4.18 -24.37 3.52
N PRO A 24 4.77 -23.42 4.26
CA PRO A 24 4.26 -22.06 4.28
C PRO A 24 4.10 -21.62 2.81
N SER A 25 2.91 -21.13 2.45
CA SER A 25 2.74 -20.49 1.15
C SER A 25 3.80 -19.41 1.07
N LEU A 26 4.69 -19.49 0.08
CA LEU A 26 5.58 -18.38 -0.27
C LEU A 26 4.72 -17.12 -0.27
N ASP A 27 5.10 -16.21 0.61
CA ASP A 27 4.45 -14.94 0.87
C ASP A 27 4.01 -14.28 -0.45
N SER A 28 2.86 -13.61 -0.41
CA SER A 28 2.17 -13.12 -1.61
C SER A 28 3.08 -12.31 -2.54
N ALA A 29 2.98 -12.51 -3.85
CA ALA A 29 3.68 -11.72 -4.88
C ALA A 29 3.37 -10.21 -4.84
N GLN A 30 2.36 -9.82 -4.07
CA GLN A 30 1.93 -8.45 -3.86
C GLN A 30 1.31 -8.30 -2.47
N PHE A 31 1.42 -7.12 -1.88
CA PHE A 31 0.73 -6.81 -0.64
C PHE A 31 0.08 -5.43 -0.71
N LEU A 32 -1.02 -5.30 0.02
CA LEU A 32 -1.62 -3.99 0.25
C LEU A 32 -0.72 -3.23 1.23
N LEU A 33 -0.24 -2.06 0.87
CA LEU A 33 0.55 -1.21 1.75
C LEU A 33 -0.38 -0.44 2.72
N PHE A 34 -1.39 0.21 2.16
CA PHE A 34 -2.50 0.80 2.91
C PHE A 34 -3.72 0.99 2.01
N ASP A 35 -4.89 1.15 2.64
CA ASP A 35 -6.15 1.51 2.00
C ASP A 35 -6.97 2.40 2.94
N VAL A 36 -7.02 3.70 2.64
CA VAL A 36 -7.60 4.70 3.54
C VAL A 36 -8.52 5.66 2.80
N VAL A 37 -9.72 5.85 3.34
CA VAL A 37 -10.61 6.95 3.01
C VAL A 37 -10.41 8.07 4.01
N PHE A 38 -10.28 9.31 3.53
CA PHE A 38 -10.20 10.48 4.40
C PHE A 38 -10.68 11.74 3.67
N THR A 39 -11.21 12.69 4.44
CA THR A 39 -11.40 14.07 3.98
C THR A 39 -10.20 14.89 4.43
N TYR A 40 -9.60 15.65 3.51
CA TYR A 40 -8.47 16.51 3.80
C TYR A 40 -8.81 17.96 3.54
N THR A 41 -8.69 18.77 4.58
CA THR A 41 -9.02 20.20 4.56
C THR A 41 -7.76 21.06 4.46
N LYS A 42 -7.96 22.34 4.14
CA LYS A 42 -6.86 23.32 4.20
C LYS A 42 -6.30 23.44 5.62
N GLN A 43 -7.17 23.36 6.62
CA GLN A 43 -6.78 23.44 8.03
C GLN A 43 -5.88 22.26 8.41
N ASP A 44 -6.16 21.05 7.93
CA ASP A 44 -5.29 19.89 8.14
C ASP A 44 -3.91 20.15 7.51
N ALA A 45 -3.88 20.62 6.27
CA ALA A 45 -2.63 20.96 5.59
C ALA A 45 -1.82 22.06 6.30
N GLU A 46 -2.47 23.03 6.96
CA GLU A 46 -1.76 24.12 7.64
C GLU A 46 -1.27 23.76 9.06
N ASN A 47 -1.89 22.75 9.68
CA ASN A 47 -1.71 22.41 11.10
C ASN A 47 -1.23 20.98 11.36
N SER A 48 -1.07 20.15 10.33
CA SER A 48 -0.55 18.79 10.46
C SER A 48 0.82 18.77 11.16
N SER A 49 1.04 17.74 11.98
CA SER A 49 2.24 17.54 12.78
C SER A 49 2.75 16.11 12.57
N PRO A 50 4.08 15.89 12.46
CA PRO A 50 5.18 16.82 12.75
C PRO A 50 5.46 17.89 11.68
N SER A 51 4.91 17.76 10.47
CA SER A 51 5.14 18.69 9.38
C SER A 51 3.83 19.07 8.69
N LYS A 52 3.73 20.34 8.30
CA LYS A 52 2.60 20.87 7.53
C LYS A 52 2.44 20.15 6.19
N SER A 53 1.26 20.21 5.61
CA SER A 53 0.83 19.62 4.33
C SER A 53 0.60 18.11 4.32
N HIS A 54 0.96 17.39 5.39
CA HIS A 54 1.00 15.94 5.37
C HIS A 54 -0.25 15.33 6.00
N PHE A 55 -0.85 14.39 5.28
CA PHE A 55 -1.65 13.34 5.88
C PHE A 55 -0.75 12.14 6.16
N TYR A 56 -0.76 11.65 7.40
CA TYR A 56 0.13 10.60 7.87
C TYR A 56 -0.56 9.24 7.93
N VAL A 57 -0.10 8.29 7.11
CA VAL A 57 -0.45 6.88 7.23
C VAL A 57 0.59 6.22 8.11
N THR A 58 0.33 6.18 9.41
CA THR A 58 1.22 5.56 10.40
C THR A 58 0.86 4.09 10.62
N LYS A 59 1.56 3.41 11.55
CA LYS A 59 1.43 1.97 11.81
C LYS A 59 -0.02 1.47 11.89
N ASP A 60 -0.93 2.23 12.49
CA ASP A 60 -2.33 1.81 12.66
C ASP A 60 -3.17 1.86 11.35
N LEU A 61 -2.61 2.49 10.30
CA LEU A 61 -3.22 2.62 8.96
C LEU A 61 -2.43 1.87 7.89
N LEU A 62 -1.24 1.36 8.21
CA LEU A 62 -0.51 0.43 7.37
C LEU A 62 -1.12 -0.97 7.51
N HIS A 63 -1.10 -1.73 6.43
CA HIS A 63 -1.54 -3.11 6.46
C HIS A 63 -0.58 -3.98 7.30
N GLU A 64 -1.12 -4.99 7.97
CA GLU A 64 -0.31 -5.88 8.84
C GLU A 64 0.72 -6.73 8.07
N ALA A 65 0.49 -6.96 6.78
CA ALA A 65 1.37 -7.73 5.91
C ALA A 65 2.52 -6.91 5.28
N VAL A 66 2.73 -5.66 5.69
CA VAL A 66 3.87 -4.87 5.21
C VAL A 66 5.17 -5.51 5.72
N PRO A 67 6.08 -5.95 4.82
CA PRO A 67 7.27 -6.67 5.23
C PRO A 67 8.32 -5.73 5.87
N GLU A 68 9.13 -6.30 6.77
CA GLU A 68 10.28 -5.62 7.36
C GLU A 68 11.44 -5.49 6.37
N ASP A 69 11.60 -6.43 5.44
CA ASP A 69 12.61 -6.42 4.37
C ASP A 69 11.90 -6.52 3.02
N TRP A 70 12.13 -5.54 2.15
CA TRP A 70 11.50 -5.45 0.83
C TRP A 70 12.36 -6.05 -0.29
N THR A 71 13.51 -6.62 0.08
CA THR A 71 14.50 -7.24 -0.81
C THR A 71 14.58 -8.77 -0.62
N HIS A 72 14.11 -9.29 0.52
CA HIS A 72 14.12 -10.72 0.84
C HIS A 72 12.95 -11.09 1.78
N PRO A 73 12.34 -12.30 1.64
CA PRO A 73 12.56 -13.33 0.63
C PRO A 73 12.00 -12.99 -0.75
N ILE A 74 11.16 -11.94 -0.84
CA ILE A 74 10.53 -11.48 -2.07
C ILE A 74 11.09 -10.12 -2.43
N ASP A 75 11.48 -9.97 -3.69
CA ASP A 75 12.05 -8.74 -4.21
C ASP A 75 10.95 -7.76 -4.62
N TYR A 76 10.48 -6.96 -3.67
CA TYR A 76 9.59 -5.82 -3.95
C TYR A 76 10.35 -4.60 -4.42
N ARG A 77 11.62 -4.46 -4.02
CA ARG A 77 12.49 -3.33 -4.37
C ARG A 77 12.66 -3.16 -5.87
N ASN A 78 12.70 -4.24 -6.64
CA ASN A 78 12.82 -4.17 -8.11
C ASN A 78 11.48 -4.40 -8.82
N GLY A 79 10.37 -4.30 -8.10
CA GLY A 79 9.02 -4.36 -8.63
C GLY A 79 8.43 -2.98 -8.94
N HIS A 80 7.12 -2.85 -8.69
CA HIS A 80 6.38 -1.61 -8.88
C HIS A 80 5.33 -1.43 -7.78
N VAL A 81 4.89 -0.20 -7.60
CA VAL A 81 3.68 0.11 -6.81
C VAL A 81 2.54 0.40 -7.77
N HIS A 82 1.40 -0.24 -7.54
CA HIS A 82 0.12 0.16 -8.13
C HIS A 82 -0.55 1.15 -7.18
N ILE A 83 -0.85 2.34 -7.70
CA ILE A 83 -1.44 3.45 -6.94
C ILE A 83 -2.84 3.70 -7.48
N ARG A 84 -3.86 3.43 -6.66
CA ARG A 84 -5.26 3.76 -6.93
C ARG A 84 -5.69 4.93 -6.06
N ILE A 85 -6.27 5.94 -6.69
CA ILE A 85 -7.00 7.01 -6.01
C ILE A 85 -8.43 7.06 -6.52
N GLU A 86 -9.38 7.03 -5.60
CA GLU A 86 -10.78 7.32 -5.86
C GLU A 86 -11.10 8.68 -5.26
N VAL A 87 -11.39 9.63 -6.13
CA VAL A 87 -11.76 10.99 -5.77
C VAL A 87 -13.26 10.99 -5.53
N ILE A 88 -13.64 11.03 -4.25
CA ILE A 88 -15.03 10.90 -3.78
C ILE A 88 -15.70 12.28 -3.80
N GLU A 89 -15.00 13.31 -3.33
CA GLU A 89 -15.46 14.69 -3.39
C GLU A 89 -14.29 15.58 -3.79
N LYS A 90 -14.51 16.44 -4.79
CA LYS A 90 -13.54 17.45 -5.24
C LYS A 90 -14.16 18.85 -5.17
N PRO A 91 -13.41 19.87 -4.72
CA PRO A 91 -13.88 21.25 -4.81
C PRO A 91 -14.15 21.68 -6.25
N ALA A 92 -15.00 22.68 -6.40
CA ALA A 92 -15.33 23.22 -7.70
C ALA A 92 -14.10 23.78 -8.44
N GLY A 93 -14.14 23.67 -9.78
CA GLY A 93 -13.22 24.37 -10.67
C GLY A 93 -12.01 23.55 -11.09
N ASP A 94 -12.19 22.30 -11.51
CA ASP A 94 -11.37 21.55 -12.49
C ASP A 94 -9.83 21.62 -12.44
N VAL A 95 -9.22 22.06 -11.32
CA VAL A 95 -7.76 22.15 -11.23
C VAL A 95 -7.17 20.76 -11.16
N SER A 96 -6.22 20.51 -12.05
CA SER A 96 -5.37 19.33 -12.02
C SER A 96 -4.69 19.18 -10.66
N THR A 97 -4.99 18.07 -9.99
CA THR A 97 -4.54 17.77 -8.63
C THR A 97 -3.89 16.41 -8.60
N THR A 98 -2.90 16.24 -7.74
CA THR A 98 -2.25 14.96 -7.47
C THR A 98 -1.94 14.83 -5.98
N TRP A 99 -1.65 13.62 -5.54
CA TRP A 99 -1.05 13.36 -4.24
C TRP A 99 0.38 12.86 -4.44
N THR A 100 1.35 13.56 -3.87
CA THR A 100 2.67 12.97 -3.63
C THR A 100 2.54 11.97 -2.49
N VAL A 101 3.08 10.78 -2.67
CA VAL A 101 3.09 9.71 -1.67
C VAL A 101 4.54 9.35 -1.37
N CYS A 102 4.96 9.58 -0.13
CA CYS A 102 6.35 9.42 0.29
C CYS A 102 6.49 8.25 1.27
N TYR A 103 7.45 7.38 0.98
CA TYR A 103 7.88 6.27 1.82
C TYR A 103 8.88 6.79 2.84
N ILE A 104 8.61 6.57 4.13
CA ILE A 104 9.50 6.96 5.21
C ILE A 104 10.14 5.70 5.80
N PRO A 105 11.46 5.50 5.67
CA PRO A 105 12.13 4.29 6.12
C PRO A 105 12.17 4.18 7.65
N ASN A 106 12.28 2.95 8.15
CA ASN A 106 12.62 2.69 9.55
C ASN A 106 13.99 3.29 9.90
N LYS A 107 14.96 3.08 9.01
CA LYS A 107 16.34 3.57 9.14
C LYS A 107 16.65 4.63 8.08
N ARG A 108 16.98 5.84 8.52
CA ARG A 108 17.23 6.98 7.62
C ARG A 108 18.64 6.96 7.07
N GLN A 109 18.77 7.29 5.79
CA GLN A 109 20.00 7.73 5.13
C GLN A 109 19.67 8.85 4.14
N GLY A 110 20.66 9.62 3.72
CA GLY A 110 20.44 10.75 2.80
C GLY A 110 19.34 11.70 3.32
N ASN A 111 18.36 12.00 2.46
CA ASN A 111 17.22 12.85 2.81
C ASN A 111 16.15 12.13 3.64
N GLY A 112 16.25 10.79 3.76
CA GLY A 112 15.43 9.98 4.67
C GLY A 112 13.98 9.79 4.23
N TYR A 113 13.71 9.84 2.93
CA TYR A 113 12.43 9.50 2.29
C TYR A 113 12.63 9.22 0.80
N GLY A 114 11.63 8.61 0.17
CA GLY A 114 11.53 8.50 -1.29
C GLY A 114 10.08 8.65 -1.71
N CYS A 115 9.80 9.38 -2.79
CA CYS A 115 8.45 9.77 -3.15
C CYS A 115 8.08 9.41 -4.59
N THR A 116 6.81 9.10 -4.76
CA THR A 116 6.12 9.02 -6.06
C THR A 116 4.82 9.83 -5.96
N GLY A 117 3.86 9.64 -6.87
CA GLY A 117 2.56 10.27 -6.75
C GLY A 117 1.44 9.53 -7.46
N THR A 118 0.21 9.92 -7.18
CA THR A 118 -0.99 9.44 -7.89
C THR A 118 -1.02 9.94 -9.33
N ALA A 119 -1.97 9.42 -10.11
CA ALA A 119 -2.34 10.09 -11.35
C ALA A 119 -2.86 11.51 -11.06
N LEU A 120 -2.76 12.38 -12.06
CA LEU A 120 -3.44 13.68 -12.02
C LEU A 120 -4.95 13.46 -12.19
N TYR A 121 -5.75 14.25 -11.48
CA TYR A 121 -7.20 14.24 -11.58
C TYR A 121 -7.76 15.67 -11.58
N GLU A 122 -8.83 15.85 -12.35
CA GLU A 122 -9.56 17.12 -12.50
C GLU A 122 -11.01 16.99 -12.03
N THR A 123 -11.53 15.77 -11.93
CA THR A 123 -12.91 15.46 -11.52
C THR A 123 -12.95 14.34 -10.50
N GLU A 124 -14.14 14.07 -9.98
CA GLU A 124 -14.42 12.84 -9.22
C GLU A 124 -14.26 11.62 -10.13
N GLY A 125 -13.89 10.48 -9.55
CA GLY A 125 -13.66 9.24 -10.28
C GLY A 125 -12.49 8.42 -9.75
N VAL A 126 -12.24 7.30 -10.41
CA VAL A 126 -11.13 6.38 -10.09
C VAL A 126 -9.99 6.61 -11.07
N TYR A 127 -8.80 6.83 -10.53
CA TYR A 127 -7.59 7.01 -11.29
C TYR A 127 -6.50 6.07 -10.76
N GLU A 128 -5.80 5.42 -11.67
CA GLU A 128 -4.81 4.40 -11.35
C GLU A 128 -3.53 4.65 -12.13
N ARG A 129 -2.39 4.28 -11.54
CA ARG A 129 -1.11 4.23 -12.22
C ARG A 129 -0.18 3.23 -11.56
N ASP A 130 0.64 2.60 -12.39
CA ASP A 130 1.78 1.82 -11.92
C ASP A 130 3.03 2.69 -11.94
N VAL A 131 3.88 2.54 -10.93
CA VAL A 131 5.17 3.24 -10.87
C VAL A 131 6.25 2.25 -10.51
N SER A 132 7.28 2.17 -11.37
CA SER A 132 8.48 1.40 -11.07
C SER A 132 9.10 1.92 -9.78
N MET A 133 9.56 1.01 -8.92
CA MET A 133 10.31 1.40 -7.73
C MET A 133 11.58 2.19 -8.07
N HIS A 134 12.10 2.09 -9.29
CA HIS A 134 13.28 2.84 -9.73
C HIS A 134 12.98 4.28 -10.18
N ASP A 135 11.70 4.64 -10.36
CA ASP A 135 11.29 5.98 -10.82
C ASP A 135 10.99 6.94 -9.66
N PHE A 136 11.18 6.49 -8.41
CA PHE A 136 10.88 7.29 -7.23
C PHE A 136 11.93 8.40 -7.08
N TRP A 137 11.47 9.59 -6.72
CA TRP A 137 12.36 10.66 -6.27
C TRP A 137 13.03 10.24 -4.95
N GLU A 138 14.34 10.45 -4.82
CA GLU A 138 15.11 10.11 -3.61
C GLU A 138 15.05 8.62 -3.21
N ASN A 139 14.79 7.71 -4.15
CA ASN A 139 14.63 6.29 -3.86
C ASN A 139 15.80 5.66 -3.11
N GLU A 140 17.02 6.09 -3.42
CA GLU A 140 18.25 5.63 -2.79
C GLU A 140 18.43 6.15 -1.36
N SER A 141 17.58 7.08 -0.90
CA SER A 141 17.52 7.49 0.52
C SER A 141 16.75 6.50 1.41
N ILE A 142 16.20 5.42 0.83
CA ILE A 142 15.47 4.36 1.55
C ILE A 142 16.32 3.10 1.63
N LEU A 143 16.55 2.62 2.86
CA LEU A 143 17.12 1.30 3.12
C LEU A 143 16.00 0.25 3.07
N TRP A 144 15.73 -0.27 1.88
CA TRP A 144 14.62 -1.20 1.63
C TRP A 144 14.72 -2.53 2.38
N SER A 145 15.94 -2.96 2.73
CA SER A 145 16.17 -4.13 3.59
C SER A 145 15.79 -3.92 5.06
N GLU A 146 15.42 -2.69 5.43
CA GLU A 146 14.99 -2.31 6.78
C GLU A 146 13.54 -1.83 6.78
N GLY A 147 12.87 -1.86 5.62
CA GLY A 147 11.45 -1.53 5.48
C GLY A 147 11.11 -0.07 5.80
N ILE A 148 9.81 0.18 5.96
CA ILE A 148 9.26 1.52 6.20
C ILE A 148 8.44 1.56 7.48
N LYS A 149 8.28 2.77 8.04
CA LYS A 149 7.49 3.01 9.26
C LYS A 149 6.18 3.75 9.04
N GLN A 150 6.09 4.53 7.97
CA GLN A 150 4.90 5.33 7.65
C GLN A 150 4.93 5.77 6.18
N MET A 151 3.76 6.20 5.69
CA MET A 151 3.61 6.93 4.44
C MET A 151 3.14 8.35 4.70
N ASP A 152 3.72 9.28 3.94
CA ASP A 152 3.50 10.71 4.05
C ASP A 152 2.82 11.20 2.76
N LEU A 153 1.55 11.59 2.85
CA LEU A 153 0.73 11.98 1.70
C LEU A 153 0.56 13.51 1.64
N VAL A 154 0.83 14.11 0.49
CA VAL A 154 0.73 15.56 0.29
C VAL A 154 -0.03 15.88 -0.98
N ILE A 155 -1.15 16.58 -0.86
CA ILE A 155 -1.91 17.11 -2.00
C ILE A 155 -1.16 18.27 -2.66
N LYS A 156 -1.03 18.20 -3.97
CA LYS A 156 -0.28 19.16 -4.81
C LYS A 156 -1.01 19.45 -6.11
N ASP A 157 -0.59 20.54 -6.76
CA ASP A 157 -0.93 20.80 -8.15
C ASP A 157 -0.02 20.07 -9.13
N ASP A 158 -0.17 20.38 -10.42
CA ASP A 158 0.56 19.80 -11.55
C ASP A 158 1.98 20.36 -11.76
N SER A 159 2.49 21.20 -10.84
CA SER A 159 3.84 21.81 -10.94
C SER A 159 4.99 20.87 -10.57
N ALA A 160 4.88 19.59 -10.94
CA ALA A 160 5.89 18.55 -10.76
C ALA A 160 6.40 18.44 -9.30
N GLY A 161 5.50 18.49 -8.33
CA GLY A 161 5.80 18.19 -6.93
C GLY A 161 6.25 19.36 -6.07
N LYS A 162 6.32 20.59 -6.59
CA LYS A 162 6.65 21.80 -5.81
C LYS A 162 5.43 22.57 -5.29
N GLY A 163 4.30 22.47 -5.98
CA GLY A 163 3.09 23.24 -5.64
C GLY A 163 2.27 22.57 -4.56
N HIS A 164 2.71 22.70 -3.31
CA HIS A 164 1.89 22.38 -2.15
C HIS A 164 0.57 23.16 -2.24
N ALA A 165 -0.56 22.46 -2.38
CA ALA A 165 -1.83 23.10 -2.71
C ALA A 165 -2.25 24.17 -1.70
N HIS A 166 -2.00 23.94 -0.40
CA HIS A 166 -2.35 24.90 0.66
C HIS A 166 -1.58 26.23 0.61
N LYS A 167 -0.47 26.30 -0.14
CA LYS A 167 0.32 27.52 -0.34
C LYS A 167 -0.11 28.32 -1.56
N ARG A 168 -1.00 27.79 -2.40
CA ARG A 168 -1.52 28.51 -3.56
C ARG A 168 -2.44 29.65 -3.13
N GLN A 169 -2.54 30.66 -3.98
CA GLN A 169 -3.49 31.77 -3.77
C GLN A 169 -4.95 31.31 -3.85
N ASP A 170 -5.23 30.31 -4.70
CA ASP A 170 -6.55 29.71 -4.95
C ASP A 170 -6.69 28.33 -4.27
N ALA A 171 -6.18 28.20 -3.03
CA ALA A 171 -6.16 26.94 -2.30
C ALA A 171 -7.56 26.30 -2.13
N GLU A 172 -8.63 27.08 -2.12
CA GLU A 172 -10.02 26.62 -2.08
C GLU A 172 -10.42 25.69 -3.23
N ARG A 173 -9.66 25.67 -4.34
CA ARG A 173 -9.87 24.74 -5.45
C ARG A 173 -9.33 23.33 -5.18
N PHE A 174 -8.63 23.14 -4.07
CA PHE A 174 -8.02 21.87 -3.64
C PHE A 174 -8.59 21.34 -2.32
N PHE A 175 -9.27 22.17 -1.54
CA PHE A 175 -9.81 21.79 -0.24
C PHE A 175 -11.26 22.24 -0.05
N PRO A 176 -12.08 21.46 0.67
CA PRO A 176 -11.79 20.10 1.14
C PRO A 176 -11.82 19.08 0.00
N THR A 177 -10.96 18.08 0.04
CA THR A 177 -10.99 16.95 -0.90
C THR A 177 -11.19 15.65 -0.11
N ARG A 178 -12.15 14.83 -0.52
CA ARG A 178 -12.37 13.49 0.05
C ARG A 178 -11.91 12.44 -0.93
N VAL A 179 -11.02 11.55 -0.50
CA VAL A 179 -10.41 10.52 -1.34
C VAL A 179 -10.33 9.18 -0.62
N ARG A 180 -10.34 8.10 -1.40
CA ARG A 180 -9.77 6.80 -1.02
C ARG A 180 -8.44 6.64 -1.73
N ILE A 181 -7.35 6.42 -0.99
CA ILE A 181 -6.05 6.09 -1.60
C ILE A 181 -5.66 4.68 -1.17
N THR A 182 -5.29 3.88 -2.16
CA THR A 182 -4.88 2.50 -2.01
C THR A 182 -3.54 2.31 -2.70
N LEU A 183 -2.53 1.84 -1.98
CA LEU A 183 -1.23 1.48 -2.55
C LEU A 183 -1.04 -0.03 -2.43
N VAL A 184 -0.72 -0.67 -3.54
CA VAL A 184 -0.39 -2.10 -3.59
C VAL A 184 1.05 -2.23 -4.08
N GLN A 185 1.90 -2.85 -3.28
CA GLN A 185 3.26 -3.16 -3.68
C GLN A 185 3.27 -4.50 -4.41
N VAL A 186 3.91 -4.56 -5.57
CA VAL A 186 4.00 -5.75 -6.42
C VAL A 186 5.46 -6.12 -6.61
N ALA A 187 5.78 -7.41 -6.46
CA ALA A 187 7.13 -7.93 -6.56
C ALA A 187 7.68 -7.90 -7.99
N ALA A 188 9.00 -7.97 -8.09
CA ALA A 188 9.73 -8.00 -9.36
C ALA A 188 9.23 -9.14 -10.27
N GLY A 189 8.92 -8.79 -11.51
CA GLY A 189 8.44 -9.74 -12.53
C GLY A 189 7.00 -10.23 -12.34
N GLN A 190 6.27 -9.72 -11.34
CA GLN A 190 4.88 -10.09 -11.08
C GLN A 190 3.91 -9.08 -11.71
N ALA A 191 2.70 -9.52 -12.00
CA ALA A 191 1.61 -8.66 -12.46
C ALA A 191 0.71 -8.28 -11.29
N TYR A 192 0.17 -7.07 -11.32
CA TYR A 192 -0.83 -6.61 -10.37
C TYR A 192 -2.15 -7.40 -10.51
N ASP A 193 -2.67 -7.90 -9.39
CA ASP A 193 -3.99 -8.50 -9.23
C ASP A 193 -4.91 -7.58 -8.42
N ALA A 194 -5.94 -7.02 -9.10
CA ALA A 194 -6.89 -6.09 -8.52
C ALA A 194 -7.78 -6.69 -7.42
N ASN A 195 -7.86 -8.01 -7.29
CA ASN A 195 -8.66 -8.65 -6.23
C ASN A 195 -8.11 -8.39 -4.82
N ILE A 196 -6.88 -7.89 -4.70
CA ILE A 196 -6.29 -7.50 -3.41
C ILE A 196 -6.93 -6.25 -2.81
N ILE A 197 -7.55 -5.39 -3.64
CA ILE A 197 -8.21 -4.19 -3.14
C ILE A 197 -9.55 -4.61 -2.52
N PRO A 198 -9.77 -4.33 -1.22
CA PRO A 198 -11.00 -4.75 -0.57
C PRO A 198 -12.18 -3.91 -1.09
N LYS A 199 -13.37 -4.52 -1.14
CA LYS A 199 -14.59 -3.82 -1.57
C LYS A 199 -14.99 -2.70 -0.60
N ILE A 200 -14.69 -2.88 0.67
CA ILE A 200 -14.90 -1.90 1.74
C ILE A 200 -13.52 -1.37 2.15
N PRO A 201 -13.35 -0.05 2.31
CA PRO A 201 -12.07 0.51 2.76
C PRO A 201 -11.61 -0.09 4.08
N LEU A 202 -10.32 -0.41 4.21
CA LEU A 202 -9.78 -0.91 5.49
C LEU A 202 -9.87 0.16 6.59
N HIS A 203 -9.58 1.40 6.22
CA HIS A 203 -9.65 2.54 7.13
C HIS A 203 -10.51 3.64 6.54
N SER A 204 -11.34 4.26 7.39
CA SER A 204 -12.07 5.48 7.06
C SER A 204 -11.86 6.48 8.19
N ILE A 205 -11.16 7.56 7.89
CA ILE A 205 -10.90 8.67 8.80
C ILE A 205 -11.92 9.75 8.51
N ASN A 206 -12.65 10.14 9.56
CA ASN A 206 -13.66 11.20 9.50
C ASN A 206 -13.05 12.54 9.90
#